data_AF-K1YC53-F1
#
_entry.id   AF-K1YC53-F1
#
_cell.length_a   1.000
_cell.length_b   1.000
_cell.length_c   1.000
_cell.angle_alpha   90.00
_cell.angle_beta   90.00
_cell.angle_gamma   90.00
#
_symmetry.space_group_name_H-M   'P 1'
#
loop_
_entity.id
_entity.type
_entity.pdbx_description
1 polymer ?
#
loop_
_entity_poly.entity_id
_entity_poly.type
_entity_poly.pdbx_seq_one_letter_code
_entity_poly.pdbx_strand_id
1 'polypeptide(L)'
;MGRKRIEPANTIDYLSILDQDGNLDDRLEPGIAAEIHLKMFRAMLLGRRFDERMLDLQRQGRIGTFPPIKGQEAAQIGSVAVLRDSDWLVPSFRETAAEIMRGRSLESILLYYNGFNEGTVIAEGQKDLPLSVPVASQVLHAVGL
;
A
#
# COMPACT_ATOMS: atom_id res chain seq x y z
N MET A 1 -5.60 -33.41 -22.16
CA MET A 1 -5.62 -32.10 -22.85
C MET A 1 -4.23 -31.48 -22.67
N GLY A 2 -3.43 -31.39 -23.74
CA GLY A 2 -2.03 -30.98 -23.66
C GLY A 2 -1.88 -29.47 -23.47
N ARG A 3 -1.10 -29.04 -22.47
CA ARG A 3 -0.78 -27.62 -22.27
C ARG A 3 0.14 -27.16 -23.42
N LYS A 4 -0.27 -26.12 -24.17
CA LYS A 4 0.57 -25.45 -25.15
C LYS A 4 1.35 -24.34 -24.45
N ARG A 5 2.68 -24.41 -24.45
CA ARG A 5 3.54 -23.32 -23.96
C ARG A 5 3.41 -22.16 -24.95
N ILE A 6 3.13 -20.96 -24.44
CA ILE A 6 3.09 -19.72 -25.23
C ILE A 6 4.36 -18.97 -24.88
N GLU A 7 5.19 -18.69 -25.87
CA GLU A 7 6.29 -17.74 -25.71
C GLU A 7 5.70 -16.32 -25.75
N PRO A 8 5.94 -15.46 -24.75
CA PRO A 8 5.43 -14.10 -24.75
C PRO A 8 5.94 -13.35 -25.98
N ALA A 9 5.05 -12.62 -26.66
CA ALA A 9 5.43 -11.84 -27.84
C ALA A 9 6.41 -10.69 -27.51
N ASN A 10 6.40 -10.22 -26.26
CA ASN A 10 7.15 -9.07 -25.80
C ASN A 10 7.85 -9.38 -24.49
N THR A 11 9.06 -8.85 -24.31
CA THR A 11 9.76 -8.76 -23.02
C THR A 11 9.40 -7.45 -22.33
N ILE A 12 9.32 -7.47 -21.00
CA ILE A 12 9.17 -6.27 -20.17
C ILE A 12 10.48 -6.10 -19.42
N ASP A 13 11.14 -4.96 -19.61
CA ASP A 13 12.32 -4.60 -18.82
C ASP A 13 11.88 -4.23 -17.39
N TYR A 14 12.70 -4.57 -16.40
CA TYR A 14 12.48 -4.18 -15.02
C TYR A 14 13.57 -3.21 -14.54
N LEU A 15 13.19 -2.30 -13.64
CA LEU A 15 14.08 -1.35 -13.02
C LEU A 15 14.35 -1.79 -11.58
N SER A 16 15.62 -1.83 -11.16
CA SER A 16 16.03 -2.08 -9.79
C SER A 16 17.12 -1.09 -9.40
N ILE A 17 16.89 -0.33 -8.32
CA ILE A 17 17.84 0.66 -7.80
C ILE A 17 18.71 0.03 -6.70
N LEU A 18 18.09 -0.82 -5.86
CA LEU A 18 18.76 -1.62 -4.84
C LEU A 18 18.68 -3.09 -5.24
N ASP A 19 19.75 -3.85 -4.99
CA ASP A 19 19.71 -5.31 -5.07
C ASP A 19 19.21 -5.94 -3.76
N GLN A 20 19.13 -7.28 -3.72
CA GLN A 20 18.62 -8.03 -2.56
C GLN A 20 19.52 -7.95 -1.32
N ASP A 21 20.80 -7.59 -1.50
CA ASP A 21 21.79 -7.45 -0.44
C ASP A 21 21.87 -5.98 0.04
N GLY A 22 21.11 -5.08 -0.61
CA GLY A 22 21.03 -3.67 -0.28
C GLY A 22 22.12 -2.82 -0.95
N ASN A 23 22.79 -3.32 -1.99
CA ASN A 23 23.74 -2.53 -2.75
C ASN A 23 23.00 -1.59 -3.71
N LEU A 24 23.42 -0.32 -3.73
CA LEU A 24 22.86 0.74 -4.58
C LEU A 24 23.53 0.77 -5.95
N ASP A 25 22.72 0.88 -7.01
CA ASP A 25 23.21 1.35 -8.30
C ASP A 25 23.28 2.88 -8.30
N ASP A 26 24.47 3.43 -8.07
CA ASP A 26 24.71 4.88 -8.00
C ASP A 26 24.24 5.65 -9.25
N ARG A 27 24.11 4.97 -10.40
CA ARG A 27 23.64 5.58 -11.66
C ARG A 27 22.13 5.85 -11.65
N LEU A 28 21.39 5.17 -10.77
CA LEU A 28 19.93 5.22 -10.68
C LEU A 28 19.44 5.88 -9.39
N GLU A 29 20.34 6.43 -8.56
CA GLU A 29 19.99 7.03 -7.27
C GLU A 29 19.05 8.25 -7.44
N PRO A 30 17.83 8.22 -6.88
CA PRO A 30 16.81 9.25 -7.13
C PRO A 30 17.02 10.55 -6.34
N GLY A 31 18.02 10.63 -5.46
CA GLY A 31 18.29 11.85 -4.69
C GLY A 31 17.22 12.14 -3.64
N ILE A 32 16.60 11.08 -3.10
CA ILE A 32 15.59 11.18 -2.03
C ILE A 32 16.31 11.55 -0.73
N ALA A 33 15.76 12.53 -0.01
CA ALA A 33 16.37 12.99 1.24
C ALA A 33 16.38 11.89 2.32
N ALA A 34 17.44 11.82 3.12
CA ALA A 34 17.67 10.73 4.08
C ALA A 34 16.55 10.59 5.13
N GLU A 35 15.92 11.71 5.50
CA GLU A 35 14.74 11.73 6.38
C GLU A 35 13.53 11.02 5.77
N ILE A 36 13.37 11.11 4.44
CA ILE A 36 12.30 10.40 3.72
C ILE A 36 12.62 8.91 3.67
N HIS A 37 13.87 8.51 3.46
CA HIS A 37 14.29 7.09 3.57
C HIS A 37 13.94 6.49 4.94
N LEU A 38 14.26 7.20 6.02
CA LEU A 38 13.92 6.76 7.38
C LEU A 38 12.41 6.72 7.61
N LYS A 39 11.66 7.69 7.08
CA LYS A 39 10.19 7.70 7.15
C LYS A 39 9.58 6.49 6.43
N MET A 40 10.05 6.20 5.22
CA MET A 40 9.61 5.03 4.44
C MET A 40 9.91 3.73 5.18
N PHE A 41 11.12 3.56 5.71
CA PHE A 41 11.49 2.37 6.47
C PHE A 41 10.60 2.17 7.70
N ARG A 42 10.35 3.22 8.48
CA ARG A 42 9.46 3.18 9.65
C ARG A 42 8.02 2.82 9.25
N ALA A 43 7.53 3.39 8.14
CA ALA A 43 6.19 3.10 7.64
C ALA A 43 6.05 1.64 7.16
N MET A 44 7.05 1.10 6.44
CA MET A 44 7.07 -0.31 6.06
C MET A 44 7.09 -1.23 7.28
N LEU A 45 7.92 -0.92 8.29
CA LEU A 45 7.98 -1.70 9.52
C LEU A 45 6.65 -1.66 10.29
N LEU A 46 6.03 -0.49 10.40
CA LEU A 46 4.73 -0.33 11.03
C LEU A 46 3.65 -1.13 10.29
N GLY A 47 3.59 -1.01 8.96
CA GLY A 47 2.67 -1.77 8.12
C GLY A 47 2.83 -3.28 8.31
N ARG A 48 4.06 -3.80 8.30
CA ARG A 48 4.36 -5.21 8.56
C ARG A 48 3.88 -5.67 9.94
N ARG A 49 4.21 -4.92 10.99
CA ARG A 49 3.84 -5.29 12.37
C ARG A 49 2.34 -5.22 12.60
N PHE A 50 1.68 -4.25 11.98
CA PHE A 50 0.24 -4.12 12.05
C PHE A 50 -0.47 -5.25 11.30
N ASP A 51 0.01 -5.62 10.11
CA ASP A 51 -0.48 -6.78 9.34
C ASP A 51 -0.39 -8.09 10.14
N GLU A 52 0.76 -8.36 10.76
CA GLU A 52 0.96 -9.50 11.66
C GLU A 52 -0.05 -9.49 12.82
N ARG A 53 -0.28 -8.31 13.42
CA ARG A 53 -1.23 -8.16 14.51
C ARG A 53 -2.68 -8.37 14.07
N MET A 54 -3.07 -7.83 12.91
CA MET A 54 -4.40 -8.04 12.34
C MET A 54 -4.64 -9.52 12.05
N LEU A 55 -3.63 -10.25 11.57
CA LEU A 55 -3.72 -11.69 11.35
C LEU A 55 -4.04 -12.44 12.64
N ASP A 56 -3.35 -12.12 13.73
CA ASP A 56 -3.60 -12.73 15.03
C ASP A 56 -5.01 -12.40 15.55
N LEU A 57 -5.46 -11.15 15.40
CA LEU A 57 -6.81 -10.72 15.80
C LEU A 57 -7.90 -11.42 14.98
N GLN A 58 -7.71 -11.56 13.67
CA GLN A 58 -8.63 -12.23 12.77
C GLN A 58 -8.75 -13.72 13.13
N ARG A 59 -7.62 -14.38 13.42
CA ARG A 59 -7.60 -15.80 13.85
C ARG A 59 -8.27 -16.02 15.20
N GLN A 60 -8.29 -15.00 16.06
CA GLN A 60 -9.02 -15.00 17.34
C GLN A 60 -10.50 -14.62 17.19
N GLY A 61 -10.98 -14.31 15.97
CA GLY A 61 -12.35 -13.86 15.73
C GLY A 61 -12.66 -12.47 16.30
N ARG A 62 -11.64 -11.64 16.53
CA ARG A 62 -11.76 -10.29 17.12
C ARG A 62 -11.96 -9.17 16.11
N ILE A 63 -11.67 -9.45 14.85
CA ILE A 63 -11.96 -8.60 13.68
C ILE A 63 -12.47 -9.49 12.55
N GLY A 64 -13.05 -8.89 11.51
CA GLY A 64 -13.47 -9.58 10.30
C GLY A 64 -12.32 -9.92 9.35
N THR A 65 -12.67 -10.17 8.10
CA THR A 65 -11.70 -10.48 7.04
C THR A 65 -10.93 -9.24 6.63
N PHE A 66 -9.60 -9.32 6.62
CA PHE A 66 -8.74 -8.29 6.06
C PHE A 66 -7.78 -8.92 5.03
N PRO A 67 -7.24 -8.13 4.09
CA PRO A 67 -6.31 -8.58 3.05
C PRO A 67 -4.85 -8.36 3.49
N PRO A 68 -4.05 -9.42 3.71
CA PRO A 68 -2.68 -9.26 4.15
C PRO A 68 -1.77 -8.57 3.11
N ILE A 69 -0.87 -7.73 3.60
CA ILE A 69 0.06 -6.93 2.78
C ILE A 69 1.52 -7.40 2.84
N LYS A 70 1.82 -8.44 3.62
CA LYS A 70 3.19 -8.95 3.81
C LYS A 70 3.92 -9.16 2.48
N GLY A 71 5.03 -8.45 2.31
CA GLY A 71 5.88 -8.51 1.12
C GLY A 71 5.57 -7.45 0.06
N GLN A 72 4.56 -6.60 0.27
CA GLN A 72 4.17 -5.53 -0.65
C GLN A 72 4.44 -4.13 -0.08
N GLU A 73 5.03 -4.03 1.13
CA GLU A 73 5.16 -2.77 1.85
C GLU A 73 5.94 -1.71 1.06
N ALA A 74 7.03 -2.11 0.39
CA ALA A 74 7.83 -1.20 -0.41
C ALA A 74 7.06 -0.66 -1.63
N ALA A 75 6.23 -1.48 -2.28
CA ALA A 75 5.40 -1.05 -3.40
C ALA A 75 4.35 -0.03 -2.97
N GLN A 76 3.73 -0.25 -1.81
CA GLN A 76 2.73 0.68 -1.25
C GLN A 76 3.38 1.99 -0.82
N ILE A 77 4.41 1.91 0.03
CA ILE A 77 5.08 3.07 0.59
C ILE A 77 5.77 3.89 -0.51
N GLY A 78 6.48 3.24 -1.43
CA GLY A 78 7.14 3.92 -2.54
C GLY A 78 6.18 4.73 -3.40
N SER A 79 4.96 4.23 -3.61
CA SER A 79 3.94 4.92 -4.41
C SER A 79 3.43 6.22 -3.77
N VAL A 80 3.48 6.34 -2.43
CA VAL A 80 2.93 7.49 -1.69
C VAL A 80 3.98 8.36 -1.03
N ALA A 81 5.24 7.93 -0.97
CA ALA A 81 6.28 8.58 -0.17
C ALA A 81 6.63 10.00 -0.61
N VAL A 82 6.44 10.28 -1.90
CA VAL A 82 6.78 11.57 -2.54
C VAL A 82 5.55 12.32 -3.03
N LEU A 83 4.34 11.84 -2.71
CA LEU A 83 3.11 12.56 -3.02
C LEU A 83 3.05 13.85 -2.20
N ARG A 84 2.55 14.91 -2.82
CA ARG A 84 2.26 16.18 -2.17
C ARG A 84 0.95 16.06 -1.39
N ASP A 85 0.75 16.96 -0.43
CA ASP A 85 -0.52 17.02 0.32
C ASP A 85 -1.73 17.32 -0.59
N SER A 86 -1.48 17.93 -1.76
CA SER A 86 -2.50 18.18 -2.78
C SER A 86 -2.84 16.97 -3.66
N ASP A 87 -2.00 15.94 -3.66
CA ASP A 87 -2.18 14.76 -4.51
C ASP A 87 -3.20 13.80 -3.90
N TRP A 88 -4.08 13.27 -4.74
CA TRP A 88 -5.13 12.35 -4.33
C TRP A 88 -4.62 10.91 -4.24
N LEU A 89 -4.93 10.21 -3.15
CA LEU A 89 -4.83 8.74 -3.06
C LEU A 89 -6.21 8.12 -3.31
N VAL A 90 -6.26 7.15 -4.22
CA VAL A 90 -7.48 6.39 -4.53
C VAL A 90 -7.18 4.90 -4.37
N PRO A 91 -7.27 4.36 -3.13
CA PRO A 91 -6.65 3.08 -2.79
C PRO A 91 -7.52 1.86 -3.15
N SER A 92 -6.83 0.74 -3.42
CA SER A 92 -7.44 -0.58 -3.41
C SER A 92 -7.61 -1.08 -1.96
N PHE A 93 -8.37 -2.15 -1.76
CA PHE A 93 -8.56 -2.76 -0.43
C PHE A 93 -7.27 -3.28 0.23
N ARG A 94 -6.14 -3.37 -0.49
CA ARG A 94 -4.88 -3.93 0.01
C ARG A 94 -3.80 -2.86 0.23
N GLU A 95 -4.11 -1.57 0.30
CA GLU A 95 -3.08 -0.50 0.40
C GLU A 95 -2.80 -0.03 1.85
N THR A 96 -2.96 -0.90 2.84
CA THR A 96 -2.94 -0.52 4.26
C THR A 96 -1.69 0.27 4.69
N ALA A 97 -0.49 -0.07 4.21
CA ALA A 97 0.71 0.68 4.57
C ALA A 97 0.74 2.09 3.98
N ALA A 98 0.23 2.25 2.74
CA ALA A 98 0.09 3.55 2.10
C ALA A 98 -0.94 4.42 2.84
N GLU A 99 -2.08 3.86 3.23
CA GLU A 99 -3.11 4.56 4.00
C GLU A 99 -2.59 5.04 5.36
N ILE A 100 -1.83 4.19 6.07
CA ILE A 100 -1.19 4.56 7.33
C ILE A 100 -0.19 5.71 7.12
N MET A 101 0.64 5.65 6.06
CA MET A 101 1.60 6.71 5.75
C MET A 101 0.92 8.04 5.39
N ARG A 102 -0.27 7.97 4.78
CA ARG A 102 -1.14 9.13 4.48
C ARG A 102 -1.92 9.66 5.69
N GLY A 103 -1.82 8.98 6.83
CA GLY A 103 -2.35 9.46 8.11
C GLY A 103 -3.64 8.77 8.55
N ARG A 104 -4.08 7.69 7.88
CA ARG A 104 -5.19 6.88 8.39
C ARG A 104 -4.77 6.21 9.70
N SER A 105 -5.57 6.37 10.75
CA SER A 105 -5.26 5.79 12.05
C SER A 105 -5.42 4.26 12.04
N LEU A 106 -4.61 3.57 12.84
CA LEU A 106 -4.73 2.11 13.01
C LEU A 106 -6.11 1.71 13.54
N GLU A 107 -6.69 2.56 14.40
CA GLU A 107 -8.04 2.39 14.92
C GLU A 107 -9.09 2.41 13.81
N SER A 108 -9.04 3.41 12.91
CA SER A 108 -9.94 3.51 11.76
C SER A 108 -9.88 2.24 10.90
N ILE A 109 -8.69 1.69 10.68
CA ILE A 109 -8.50 0.45 9.92
C ILE A 109 -9.12 -0.75 10.65
N LEU A 110 -8.90 -0.88 11.96
CA LEU A 110 -9.50 -1.95 12.77
C LEU A 110 -11.03 -1.86 12.79
N LEU A 111 -11.59 -0.65 12.94
CA LEU A 111 -13.03 -0.40 12.88
C LEU A 111 -13.60 -0.85 11.54
N TYR A 112 -12.96 -0.45 10.44
CA TYR A 112 -13.40 -0.82 9.10
C TYR A 112 -13.45 -2.34 8.90
N TYR A 113 -12.35 -3.05 9.21
CA TYR A 113 -12.31 -4.51 9.06
C TYR A 113 -13.16 -5.25 10.10
N ASN A 114 -13.65 -4.55 11.13
CA ASN A 114 -14.64 -5.08 12.07
C ASN A 114 -16.09 -4.71 11.69
N GLY A 115 -16.31 -4.08 10.52
CA GLY A 115 -17.63 -3.80 9.97
C GLY A 115 -18.25 -2.47 10.41
N PHE A 116 -17.46 -1.55 10.97
CA PHE A 116 -17.93 -0.23 11.41
C PHE A 116 -17.68 0.82 10.32
N ASN A 117 -18.73 1.55 9.93
CA ASN A 117 -18.66 2.54 8.86
C ASN A 117 -17.80 3.76 9.23
N GLU A 118 -17.68 4.05 10.53
CA GLU A 118 -16.82 5.07 11.11
C GLU A 118 -15.36 4.87 10.71
N GLY A 119 -14.96 3.62 10.46
CA GLY A 119 -13.65 3.28 9.94
C GLY A 119 -13.37 3.79 8.52
N THR A 120 -14.37 4.29 7.79
CA THR A 120 -14.20 4.85 6.43
C THR A 120 -14.15 6.39 6.40
N VAL A 121 -14.31 7.05 7.54
CA VAL A 121 -14.29 8.51 7.62
C VAL A 121 -12.89 9.02 7.28
N ILE A 122 -12.81 9.81 6.21
CA ILE A 122 -11.61 10.54 5.81
C ILE A 122 -11.58 11.87 6.55
N ALA A 123 -10.41 12.26 7.07
CA ALA A 123 -10.29 13.51 7.82
C ALA A 123 -10.56 14.73 6.91
N GLU A 124 -11.09 15.80 7.49
CA GLU A 124 -11.35 17.03 6.75
C GLU A 124 -10.06 17.55 6.11
N GLY A 125 -10.13 17.88 4.82
CA GLY A 125 -9.00 18.40 4.04
C GLY A 125 -8.05 17.32 3.48
N GLN A 126 -8.14 16.05 3.92
CA GLN A 126 -7.36 14.97 3.31
C GLN A 126 -7.80 14.70 1.87
N LYS A 127 -6.83 14.46 1.00
CA LYS A 127 -7.03 14.09 -0.41
C LYS A 127 -6.92 12.59 -0.57
N ASP A 128 -7.76 11.86 0.16
CA ASP A 128 -7.82 10.41 0.10
C ASP A 128 -9.28 9.99 -0.12
N LEU A 129 -9.51 8.96 -0.95
CA LEU A 129 -10.81 8.30 -1.01
C LEU A 129 -10.84 7.08 -0.07
N PRO A 130 -12.02 6.69 0.44
CA PRO A 130 -12.17 5.41 1.12
C PRO A 130 -11.70 4.25 0.24
N LEU A 131 -11.18 3.20 0.87
CA LEU A 131 -10.71 2.02 0.13
C LEU A 131 -11.82 1.39 -0.71
N SER A 132 -11.41 0.87 -1.87
CA SER A 132 -12.32 0.16 -2.76
C SER A 132 -12.11 -1.35 -2.69
N VAL A 133 -13.19 -2.07 -2.34
CA VAL A 133 -13.25 -3.54 -2.39
C VAL A 133 -13.53 -4.05 -3.82
N PRO A 134 -14.47 -3.46 -4.60
CA PRO A 134 -14.67 -3.87 -5.98
C PRO A 134 -13.45 -3.55 -6.85
N VAL A 135 -12.77 -4.59 -7.30
CA VAL A 135 -11.53 -4.49 -8.10
C VAL A 135 -11.73 -3.57 -9.31
N ALA A 136 -10.74 -2.70 -9.52
CA ALA A 136 -10.61 -1.74 -10.63
C ALA A 136 -11.57 -0.55 -10.61
N SER A 137 -12.60 -0.52 -9.74
CA SER A 137 -13.49 0.65 -9.64
C SER A 137 -12.74 1.93 -9.25
N GLN A 138 -11.71 1.80 -8.39
CA GLN A 138 -10.88 2.91 -7.93
C GLN A 138 -10.11 3.59 -9.08
N VAL A 139 -9.82 2.87 -10.18
CA VAL A 139 -9.08 3.41 -11.32
C VAL A 139 -9.89 4.49 -12.04
N LEU A 140 -11.18 4.24 -12.29
CA LEU A 140 -12.03 5.21 -12.98
C LEU A 140 -12.34 6.42 -12.08
N HIS A 141 -12.47 6.21 -10.77
CA HIS A 141 -12.60 7.31 -9.82
C HIS A 141 -11.34 8.19 -9.81
N ALA A 142 -10.14 7.60 -9.85
CA ALA A 142 -8.89 8.35 -9.92
C ALA A 142 -8.77 9.20 -11.20
N VAL A 143 -9.26 8.72 -12.35
CA VAL A 143 -9.28 9.49 -13.61
C VAL A 143 -10.25 10.67 -13.58
N GLY A 144 -11.33 10.56 -12.80
CA GLY A 144 -12.36 11.59 -12.73
C GLY A 144 -12.07 12.74 -11.76
N LEU A 145 -11.06 12.61 -10.89
CA LEU A 145 -10.60 13.64 -9.95
C LEU A 145 -9.70 14.67 -10.65
#